data_AF-A0A098GD40-F1
#
_entry.id   AF-A0A098GD40-F1
#
_cell.length_a   1.000
_cell.length_b   1.000
_cell.length_c   1.000
_cell.angle_alpha   90.00
_cell.angle_beta   90.00
_cell.angle_gamma   90.00
#
_symmetry.space_group_name_H-M   'P 1'
#
loop_
_entity.id
_entity.type
_entity.pdbx_description
1 polymer ?
#
loop_
_entity_poly.entity_id
_entity_poly.type
_entity_poly.pdbx_seq_one_letter_code
_entity_poly.pdbx_strand_id
1 'polypeptide(L)' 'MNRNKVIKTLVSRFEQQIGKLPDEKLKELESGKLELNLIQPVGQEAGGAGMRSPGDIRRGKTELPIRLEPPSRR' A
#
# COMPACT_ATOMS: atom_id res chain seq x y z
N MET A 1 -2.26 27.73 3.69
CA MET A 1 -3.16 26.86 2.90
C MET A 1 -4.29 27.71 2.33
N ASN A 2 -4.57 27.64 1.03
CA ASN A 2 -5.64 28.43 0.40
C ASN A 2 -6.97 27.68 0.47
N ARG A 3 -7.93 28.19 1.25
CA ARG A 3 -9.25 27.56 1.48
C ARG A 3 -9.99 27.27 0.17
N ASN A 4 -10.01 28.21 -0.77
CA ASN A 4 -10.70 28.02 -2.05
C ASN A 4 -10.07 26.90 -2.89
N LYS A 5 -8.74 26.80 -2.88
CA LYS A 5 -8.03 25.72 -3.59
C LYS A 5 -8.38 24.36 -2.99
N VAL A 6 -8.50 24.28 -1.66
CA VAL A 6 -8.84 23.05 -0.94
C VAL A 6 -10.27 22.62 -1.24
N ILE A 7 -11.24 23.54 -1.15
CA ILE A 7 -12.65 23.27 -1.47
C ILE A 7 -12.78 22.76 -2.91
N LYS A 8 -12.16 23.45 -3.88
CA LYS A 8 -12.20 23.01 -5.29
C LYS A 8 -11.63 21.61 -5.46
N THR A 9 -10.52 21.30 -4.80
CA THR A 9 -9.90 19.97 -4.87
C THR A 9 -10.80 18.88 -4.30
N LEU A 10 -11.47 19.15 -3.18
CA LEU A 10 -12.40 18.19 -2.56
C LEU A 10 -13.62 17.93 -3.44
N VAL A 11 -14.23 18.99 -4.00
CA VAL A 11 -15.38 18.87 -4.92
C VAL A 11 -15.00 18.06 -6.15
N SER A 12 -13.88 18.37 -6.81
CA SER A 12 -13.47 17.62 -8.00
C SER A 12 -13.19 16.15 -7.70
N ARG A 13 -12.63 15.81 -6.53
CA ARG A 13 -12.44 14.41 -6.13
C ARG A 13 -13.75 13.69 -5.89
N PHE A 14 -14.71 14.36 -5.26
CA PHE A 14 -16.03 13.81 -5.03
C PHE A 14 -16.71 13.49 -6.36
N GLU A 15 -16.76 14.45 -7.29
CA GLU A 15 -17.33 14.26 -8.64
C GLU A 15 -16.71 13.07 -9.38
N GLN A 16 -15.37 12.96 -9.34
CA GLN A 16 -14.66 11.85 -9.97
C GLN A 16 -14.94 10.48 -9.33
N GLN A 17 -15.25 10.43 -8.03
CA GLN A 17 -15.58 9.19 -7.34
C GLN A 17 -17.03 8.80 -7.60
N ILE A 18 -17.99 9.74 -7.47
CA ILE A 18 -19.41 9.44 -7.67
C ILE A 18 -19.73 9.12 -9.14
N GLY A 19 -19.05 9.77 -10.10
CA GLY A 19 -19.30 9.53 -11.52
C GLY A 19 -18.88 8.14 -12.00
N LYS A 20 -18.15 7.38 -11.18
CA LYS A 20 -17.75 5.99 -11.45
C LYS A 20 -18.65 4.97 -10.73
N LEU A 21 -19.51 5.42 -9.83
CA LEU A 21 -20.41 4.54 -9.09
C LEU A 21 -21.66 4.23 -9.92
N PRO A 22 -22.18 3.00 -9.85
CA PRO A 22 -23.47 2.67 -10.44
C PRO A 22 -24.60 3.33 -9.65
N ASP A 23 -25.73 3.56 -10.30
CA ASP A 23 -26.91 4.24 -9.73
C ASP A 23 -27.41 3.58 -8.43
N GLU A 24 -27.31 2.26 -8.32
CA GLU A 24 -27.66 1.51 -7.11
C GLU A 24 -26.82 1.93 -5.89
N LYS A 25 -25.52 2.22 -6.10
CA LYS A 25 -24.62 2.72 -5.07
C LYS A 25 -24.83 4.20 -4.77
N LEU A 26 -25.32 4.99 -5.73
CA LEU A 26 -25.72 6.37 -5.48
C LEU A 26 -26.90 6.43 -4.50
N LYS A 27 -27.85 5.48 -4.56
CA LYS A 27 -28.94 5.38 -3.57
C LYS A 27 -28.43 5.06 -2.16
N GLU A 28 -27.37 4.26 -2.05
CA GLU A 28 -26.71 4.02 -0.76
C GLU A 28 -26.04 5.28 -0.22
N LEU A 29 -25.50 6.14 -1.09
CA LEU A 29 -24.94 7.45 -0.73
C LEU A 29 -26.03 8.40 -0.23
N GLU A 30 -27.16 8.50 -0.92
CA GLU A 30 -28.31 9.33 -0.51
C GLU A 30 -28.91 8.89 0.82
N SER A 31 -28.97 7.57 1.05
CA SER A 31 -29.47 7.01 2.31
C SER A 31 -28.45 7.04 3.46
N GLY A 32 -27.24 7.58 3.23
CA GLY A 32 -26.18 7.68 4.24
C GLY A 32 -25.54 6.34 4.61
N LYS A 33 -25.78 5.28 3.82
CA LYS A 33 -25.21 3.94 4.03
C LYS A 33 -23.82 3.80 3.41
N LEU A 34 -23.48 4.67 2.46
CA LEU A 34 -22.17 4.75 1.83
C LEU A 34 -21.46 6.03 2.25
N GLU A 35 -20.23 5.91 2.76
CA GLU A 35 -19.35 7.04 3.05
C GLU A 35 -18.18 7.09 2.07
N LEU A 36 -17.84 8.28 1.58
CA LEU A 36 -16.73 8.49 0.64
C LEU A 36 -15.61 9.31 1.31
N ASN A 37 -14.42 8.71 1.38
CA ASN A 37 -13.23 9.38 1.89
C ASN A 37 -12.52 10.17 0.78
N LEU A 38 -12.68 11.50 0.80
CA LEU A 38 -12.10 12.43 -0.20
C LEU A 38 -10.63 12.78 0.06
N ILE A 39 -10.18 12.51 1.28
CA ILE A 39 -8.81 12.74 1.73
C ILE A 39 -8.17 11.36 1.87
N GLN A 40 -6.99 11.17 1.28
CA GLN A 40 -6.23 9.96 1.54
C GLN A 40 -5.98 9.90 3.05
N PRO A 41 -6.36 8.80 3.74
CA PRO A 41 -5.91 8.63 5.11
C PRO A 41 -4.39 8.74 5.07
N VAL A 42 -3.83 9.60 5.90
CA VAL A 42 -2.38 9.63 6.13
C VAL A 42 -2.02 8.26 6.68
N GLY A 43 -1.68 7.35 5.76
CA GLY A 43 -1.18 6.03 6.10
C GLY A 43 0.02 6.27 6.99
N GLN A 44 -0.02 5.62 8.16
CA GLN A 44 1.06 5.47 9.13
C GLN A 44 2.36 6.14 8.68
N GLU A 45 2.70 7.24 9.33
CA GLU A 45 4.02 7.88 9.26
C GLU A 45 5.09 6.78 9.19
N ALA A 46 5.70 6.63 8.01
CA ALA A 46 6.80 5.71 7.82
C ALA A 46 7.98 6.26 8.62
N GLY A 47 8.02 5.95 9.91
CA GLY A 47 9.18 6.15 10.76
C GLY A 47 10.37 5.44 10.13
N GLY A 48 11.20 6.20 9.41
CA GLY A 48 12.58 5.89 9.06
C GLY A 48 12.87 4.45 8.63
N ALA A 49 12.25 3.95 7.57
CA ALA A 49 12.83 2.80 6.87
C ALA A 49 14.02 3.31 6.04
N GLY A 50 15.21 3.24 6.65
CA GLY A 50 16.48 3.60 6.02
C GLY A 50 16.60 3.00 4.63
N MET A 51 16.93 3.86 3.68
CA MET A 51 17.30 3.52 2.32
C MET A 51 18.41 2.45 2.34
N ARG A 52 18.06 1.16 2.19
CA ARG A 52 19.03 0.15 1.79
C ARG A 52 19.17 0.23 0.28
N SER A 53 20.17 1.00 -0.15
CA SER A 53 20.64 1.00 -1.53
C SER A 53 20.94 -0.44 -1.97
N PRO A 54 20.50 -0.88 -3.16
CA PRO A 54 20.90 -2.17 -3.71
C PRO A 54 22.33 -2.06 -4.23
N GLY A 55 23.32 -2.27 -3.35
CA GLY A 55 24.73 -2.08 -3.67
C GLY A 55 25.71 -3.10 -3.08
N ASP A 56 25.45 -3.66 -1.90
CA ASP A 56 26.47 -4.45 -1.20
C ASP A 56 26.25 -5.97 -1.34
N ILE A 57 26.45 -6.46 -2.56
CA ILE A 57 26.95 -7.83 -2.75
C ILE A 57 28.47 -7.73 -2.86
N ARG A 58 29.20 -8.35 -1.92
CA ARG A 58 30.25 -9.35 -2.19
C ARG A 58 31.21 -9.57 -1.01
N ARG A 59 31.63 -10.84 -0.93
CA ARG A 59 32.95 -11.34 -0.48
C ARG A 59 33.00 -11.67 1.03
N GLY A 60 33.07 -12.91 1.49
CA GLY A 60 33.29 -14.21 0.86
C GLY A 60 34.12 -15.10 1.81
N LYS A 61 34.08 -16.42 1.56
CA LYS A 61 34.96 -17.49 2.08
C LYS A 61 34.58 -18.00 3.49
N THR A 62 34.40 -19.31 3.76
CA THR A 62 34.98 -20.51 3.13
C THR A 62 34.20 -21.79 3.56
N GLU A 63 33.82 -22.62 2.57
CA GLU A 63 33.93 -24.12 2.46
C GLU A 63 33.39 -25.02 3.61
N LEU A 64 32.24 -25.71 3.51
CA LEU A 64 31.88 -27.01 2.85
C LEU A 64 32.58 -28.28 3.42
N PRO A 65 32.00 -29.52 3.36
CA PRO A 65 30.70 -29.97 2.83
C PRO A 65 29.88 -30.90 3.76
N ILE A 66 28.62 -31.10 3.39
CA ILE A 66 27.72 -32.14 3.91
C ILE A 66 28.28 -33.51 3.51
N ARG A 67 28.66 -34.34 4.49
CA ARG A 67 29.01 -35.75 4.27
C ARG A 67 27.75 -36.61 4.39
N LEU A 68 27.28 -37.12 3.25
CA LEU A 68 26.36 -38.26 3.18
C LEU A 68 27.11 -39.52 3.65
N GLU A 69 26.56 -40.25 4.62
CA GLU A 69 26.91 -41.67 4.85
C GLU A 69 25.67 -42.54 4.50
N PRO A 70 25.84 -43.71 3.86
CA PRO A 70 24.78 -44.55 3.28
C PRO A 70 24.13 -45.53 4.30
N PRO A 71 23.10 -46.34 3.91
CA PRO A 71 22.17 -46.95 4.86
C PRO A 71 22.68 -48.26 5.44
N SER A 72 22.39 -48.52 6.72
CA SER A 72 22.64 -49.84 7.34
C SER A 72 21.32 -50.57 7.60
N ARG A 73 21.12 -51.68 6.88
CA ARG A 73 20.15 -52.75 7.20
C ARG A 73 20.38 -53.26 8.62
N ARG A 74 19.30 -53.50 9.38
CA ARG A 74 19.05 -54.74 10.14
C ARG A 74 17.57 -54.89 10.36
#